data_AF-A0A0P7V5Z8-F1
#
_entry.id   AF-A0A0P7V5Z8-F1
#
_cell.length_a   1.000
_cell.length_b   1.000
_cell.length_c   1.000
_cell.angle_alpha   90.00
_cell.angle_beta   90.00
_cell.angle_gamma   90.00
#
_symmetry.space_group_name_H-M   'P 1'
#
loop_
_entity.id
_entity.type
_entity.pdbx_description
1 polymer ?
#
loop_
_entity_poly.entity_id
_entity_poly.type
_entity_poly.pdbx_seq_one_letter_code
_entity_poly.pdbx_strand_id
1 'polypeptide(L)'
;DLDPSWYLGQVTRGYAESYLRRVRKDGAFLVRDSSTSSPTQPYTLMVLYQDKVYNIQIRYNSDQRTFSLGTGLNTIELEVRLKPVTFEQRQQL
;
A
#
# COMPACT_ATOMS: atom_id res chain seq x y z
N ASP A 1 -11.53 -2.66 -9.66
CA ASP A 1 -10.09 -2.90 -9.82
C ASP A 1 -9.29 -1.74 -9.25
N LEU A 2 -8.08 -2.02 -8.77
CA LEU A 2 -7.15 -0.99 -8.28
C LEU A 2 -6.47 -0.32 -9.47
N ASP A 3 -6.10 0.95 -9.32
CA ASP A 3 -5.55 1.75 -10.41
C ASP A 3 -4.07 1.38 -10.67
N PRO A 4 -3.74 0.95 -11.91
CA PRO A 4 -2.40 0.46 -12.26
C PRO A 4 -1.32 1.53 -12.27
N SER A 5 -1.68 2.82 -12.18
CA SER A 5 -0.71 3.91 -12.09
C SER A 5 0.08 3.91 -10.77
N TRP A 6 -0.46 3.28 -9.73
CA TRP A 6 0.19 3.19 -8.41
C TRP A 6 0.11 1.81 -7.76
N TYR A 7 -0.77 0.90 -8.21
CA TYR A 7 -0.81 -0.48 -7.74
C TYR A 7 -0.22 -1.44 -8.79
N LEU A 8 0.88 -2.11 -8.44
CA LEU A 8 1.58 -3.03 -9.35
C LEU A 8 1.28 -4.51 -9.08
N GLY A 9 0.49 -4.83 -8.05
CA GLY A 9 0.20 -6.22 -7.67
C GLY A 9 1.44 -7.01 -7.27
N GLN A 10 1.51 -8.26 -7.72
CA GLN A 10 2.56 -9.21 -7.36
C GLN A 10 3.87 -8.93 -8.12
N VAL A 11 4.66 -7.99 -7.60
CA VAL A 11 6.01 -7.70 -8.10
C VAL A 11 7.07 -7.90 -7.02
N THR A 12 8.29 -8.24 -7.44
CA THR A 12 9.40 -8.39 -6.51
C THR A 12 9.83 -7.05 -5.94
N ARG A 13 10.40 -7.06 -4.73
CA ARG A 13 10.99 -5.87 -4.11
C ARG A 13 12.05 -5.23 -5.02
N GLY A 14 12.94 -6.02 -5.61
CA GLY A 14 14.01 -5.53 -6.48
C GLY A 14 13.50 -4.86 -7.77
N TYR A 15 12.43 -5.40 -8.37
CA TYR A 15 11.77 -4.77 -9.51
C TYR A 15 11.20 -3.39 -9.13
N ALA A 16 10.46 -3.32 -8.03
CA ALA A 16 9.89 -2.07 -7.53
C ALA A 16 10.95 -1.02 -7.17
N GLU A 17 12.04 -1.42 -6.50
CA GLU A 17 13.16 -0.52 -6.19
C GLU A 17 13.79 0.03 -7.48
N SER A 18 14.04 -0.83 -8.47
CA SER A 18 14.60 -0.43 -9.76
C SER A 18 13.67 0.53 -10.50
N TYR A 19 12.36 0.28 -10.47
CA TYR A 19 11.35 1.13 -11.09
C TYR A 19 11.34 2.52 -10.48
N LEU A 20 11.29 2.63 -9.15
CA LEU A 20 11.32 3.92 -8.45
C LEU A 20 12.63 4.69 -8.73
N ARG A 21 13.77 4.01 -8.72
CA ARG A 21 15.07 4.62 -9.04
C ARG A 21 15.16 5.14 -10.48
N ARG A 22 14.46 4.51 -11.42
CA ARG A 22 14.35 5.00 -12.81
C ARG A 22 13.50 6.27 -12.90
N VAL A 23 12.42 6.37 -12.12
CA VAL A 23 11.59 7.59 -12.05
C VAL A 23 12.37 8.76 -11.44
N ARG A 24 13.23 8.49 -10.45
CA ARG A 24 14.18 9.45 -9.85
C ARG A 24 13.52 10.77 -9.40
N LYS A 25 12.34 10.66 -8.79
CA LYS A 25 11.58 11.80 -8.26
C LYS A 25 11.28 11.55 -6.79
N ASP A 26 11.62 12.53 -5.95
CA ASP A 26 11.26 12.48 -4.54
C ASP A 26 9.73 12.42 -4.36
N GLY A 27 9.29 11.54 -3.48
CA GLY A 27 7.88 11.24 -3.24
C GLY A 27 7.26 10.29 -4.27
N ALA A 28 8.01 9.82 -5.28
CA ALA A 28 7.51 8.74 -6.15
C ALA A 28 7.21 7.50 -5.31
N PHE A 29 6.04 6.89 -5.55
CA PHE A 29 5.57 5.76 -4.76
C PHE A 29 4.88 4.71 -5.61
N LEU A 30 4.74 3.52 -5.05
CA LEU A 30 3.89 2.45 -5.56
C LEU A 30 3.45 1.56 -4.40
N VAL A 31 2.36 0.83 -4.60
CA VAL A 31 1.90 -0.25 -3.73
C VAL A 31 2.07 -1.56 -4.48
N ARG A 32 2.58 -2.57 -3.77
CA ARG A 32 2.69 -3.94 -4.25
C ARG A 32 2.12 -4.91 -3.23
N ASP A 33 1.88 -6.13 -3.67
CA ASP A 33 1.58 -7.23 -2.76
C ASP A 33 2.76 -7.50 -1.83
N SER A 34 2.45 -7.82 -0.59
CA SER A 34 3.45 -8.23 0.40
C SER A 34 4.10 -9.53 -0.04
N SER A 35 5.41 -9.64 0.17
CA SER A 35 6.15 -10.87 -0.10
C SER A 35 5.67 -12.06 0.74
N THR A 36 5.10 -11.80 1.93
CA THR A 36 4.48 -12.83 2.76
C THR A 36 3.02 -13.08 2.42
N SER A 37 2.37 -12.11 1.75
CA SER A 37 0.94 -12.13 1.39
C SER A 37 0.03 -12.57 2.55
N SER A 38 0.40 -12.22 3.79
CA SER A 38 -0.38 -12.63 4.96
C SER A 38 -1.65 -11.79 5.09
N PRO A 39 -2.75 -12.33 5.66
CA PRO A 39 -3.97 -11.56 5.90
C PRO A 39 -3.74 -10.29 6.75
N THR A 40 -2.75 -10.34 7.65
CA THR A 40 -2.39 -9.24 8.55
C THR A 40 -1.44 -8.22 7.92
N GLN A 41 -0.77 -8.56 6.81
CA GLN A 41 0.12 -7.68 6.06
C GLN A 41 -0.01 -7.98 4.55
N PRO A 42 -1.15 -7.61 3.94
CA PRO A 42 -1.41 -7.95 2.55
C PRO A 42 -0.55 -7.16 1.55
N TYR A 43 -0.16 -5.92 1.88
CA TYR A 43 0.51 -5.01 0.94
C TYR A 43 1.78 -4.37 1.52
N THR A 44 2.56 -3.75 0.64
CA THR A 44 3.71 -2.91 0.98
C THR A 44 3.67 -1.63 0.15
N LEU A 45 3.72 -0.48 0.83
CA LEU A 45 3.95 0.82 0.22
C LEU A 45 5.47 1.02 0.05
N MET A 46 5.90 1.40 -1.15
CA MET A 46 7.29 1.74 -1.42
C MET A 46 7.38 3.19 -1.87
N VAL A 47 8.29 3.96 -1.27
CA VAL A 47 8.45 5.40 -1.53
C VAL A 47 9.93 5.70 -1.76
N LEU A 48 10.26 6.41 -2.85
CA LEU A 48 11.57 7.01 -3.05
C LEU A 48 11.60 8.39 -2.41
N TYR A 49 12.57 8.62 -1.52
CA TYR A 49 12.82 9.92 -0.93
C TYR A 49 14.30 10.05 -0.60
N GLN A 50 14.94 11.14 -1.03
CA GLN A 50 16.36 11.40 -0.79
C GLN A 50 17.27 10.23 -1.21
N ASP A 51 17.05 9.72 -2.43
CA ASP A 51 17.76 8.60 -3.05
C ASP A 51 17.63 7.24 -2.31
N LYS A 52 16.76 7.18 -1.31
CA LYS A 52 16.45 5.97 -0.54
C LYS A 52 15.04 5.49 -0.86
N VAL A 53 14.92 4.19 -1.11
CA VAL A 53 13.61 3.52 -1.23
C VAL A 53 13.21 2.98 0.13
N TYR A 54 12.15 3.53 0.70
CA TYR A 54 11.51 3.09 1.93
C TYR A 54 10.50 1.98 1.62
N ASN A 55 10.46 0.95 2.46
CA ASN A 55 9.53 -0.16 2.36
C ASN A 55 8.65 -0.16 3.61
N ILE A 56 7.40 0.28 3.47
CA ILE A 56 6.47 0.47 4.57
C ILE A 56 5.39 -0.59 4.47
N GLN A 57 5.25 -1.40 5.51
CA GLN A 57 4.21 -2.42 5.58
C GLN A 57 2.83 -1.77 5.65
N ILE A 58 1.88 -2.26 4.84
CA ILE A 58 0.46 -1.95 4.99
C ILE A 58 -0.17 -3.16 5.66
N ARG A 59 -0.54 -3.00 6.92
CA ARG A 59 -1.11 -4.06 7.76
C ARG A 59 -2.61 -3.90 7.86
N TYR A 60 -3.33 -5.02 7.91
CA TYR A 60 -4.78 -5.04 8.08
C TYR A 60 -5.14 -5.64 9.44
N ASN A 61 -5.94 -4.91 10.21
CA ASN A 61 -6.58 -5.42 11.42
C ASN A 61 -8.02 -5.81 11.08
N SER A 62 -8.31 -7.11 11.08
CA SER A 62 -9.64 -7.65 10.74
C SER A 62 -10.71 -7.26 11.75
N ASP A 63 -10.36 -7.18 13.02
CA ASP A 63 -11.30 -6.94 14.13
C ASP A 63 -11.81 -5.50 14.09
N GLN A 64 -10.91 -4.56 13.82
CA GLN A 64 -11.22 -3.14 13.72
C GLN A 64 -11.56 -2.70 12.29
N ARG A 65 -11.32 -3.56 11.29
CA ARG A 65 -11.42 -3.27 9.85
C ARG A 65 -10.61 -2.03 9.44
N THR A 66 -9.43 -1.89 10.01
CA THR A 66 -8.53 -0.74 9.80
C THR A 66 -7.23 -1.17 9.13
N PHE A 67 -6.58 -0.23 8.45
CA PHE A 67 -5.23 -0.39 7.94
C PHE A 67 -4.24 0.43 8.76
N SER A 68 -3.01 -0.06 8.90
CA SER A 68 -1.93 0.70 9.54
C SER A 68 -0.63 0.62 8.75
N LEU A 69 0.19 1.66 8.83
CA LEU A 69 1.48 1.73 8.16
C LEU A 69 2.62 1.48 9.15
N GLY A 70 3.59 0.65 8.76
CA GLY A 70 4.81 0.40 9.52
C GLY A 70 4.77 -0.88 10.36
N THR A 71 5.75 -1.03 11.26
CA THR A 71 6.05 -2.30 11.95
C THR A 71 5.64 -2.29 13.42
N GLY A 72 4.43 -1.84 13.78
CA GLY A 72 3.93 -1.87 15.16
C GLY A 72 4.60 -0.87 16.12
N LEU A 73 5.93 -0.83 16.14
CA LEU A 73 6.80 0.01 16.95
C LEU A 73 6.91 1.46 16.44
N ASN A 74 6.80 1.67 15.12
CA ASN A 74 6.77 2.99 14.46
C ASN A 74 5.55 3.03 13.53
N THR A 75 4.36 3.10 14.12
CA THR A 75 3.10 3.01 13.39
C THR A 75 2.49 4.38 13.20
N ILE A 76 2.14 4.72 11.96
CA ILE A 76 1.10 5.72 11.70
C ILE A 76 -0.18 4.93 11.47
N GLU A 77 -1.11 5.02 12.41
CA GLU A 77 -2.45 4.46 12.24
C GLU A 77 -3.23 5.40 11.34
N LEU A 78 -3.54 4.91 10.14
CA LEU A 78 -4.45 5.61 9.23
C LEU A 78 -5.82 4.97 9.41
N GLU A 79 -6.70 5.65 10.12
CA GLU A 79 -8.08 5.20 10.27
C GLU A 79 -8.85 5.45 8.96
N VAL A 80 -8.55 4.68 7.92
CA VAL A 80 -9.36 4.65 6.70
C VAL A 80 -10.58 3.81 7.01
N ARG A 81 -11.63 4.45 7.54
CA ARG A 81 -12.95 3.82 7.67
C ARG A 81 -13.51 3.59 6.28
N LEU A 82 -13.25 2.41 5.71
CA LEU A 82 -13.95 1.94 4.53
C LEU A 82 -15.43 1.80 4.91
N LYS A 83 -16.25 2.79 4.55
CA LYS A 83 -17.70 2.62 4.54
C LYS A 83 -18.00 1.69 3.38
N PRO A 84 -18.66 0.54 3.60
CA PRO A 84 -19.12 -0.31 2.50
C PRO A 84 -19.95 0.56 1.56
N VAL A 85 -19.65 0.50 0.25
CA VAL A 85 -20.52 1.11 -0.76
C VAL A 85 -21.87 0.44 -0.64
N THR A 86 -22.88 1.19 -0.22
CA THR A 86 -24.23 0.67 0.00
C THR A 86 -24.87 0.33 -1.35
N PHE A 87 -25.87 -0.56 -1.33
CA PHE A 87 -26.60 -0.92 -2.54
C PHE A 87 -27.19 0.31 -3.26
N GLU A 88 -27.67 1.30 -2.51
CA GLU A 88 -28.20 2.56 -3.06
C GLU A 88 -27.14 3.37 -3.81
N GLN A 89 -25.90 3.40 -3.31
CA GLN A 89 -24.80 4.10 -3.97
C GLN A 89 -24.35 3.40 -5.26
N ARG A 90 -24.59 2.08 -5.40
CA ARG A 90 -24.30 1.34 -6.63
C ARG A 90 -25.32 1.59 -7.75
N GLN A 91 -26.52 2.04 -7.41
CA GLN A 91 -27.56 2.38 -8.40
C GLN A 91 -27.37 3.79 -9.00
N GLN A 92 -26.38 4.54 -8.52
CA GLN A 92 -26.08 5.93 -8.95
C GLN A 92 -24.77 6.04 -9.77
N LEU A 93 -24.15 4.91 -10.11
CA LEU A 93 -23.00 4.79 -11.01
C LEU A 93 -23.45 4.07 -12.28
#